data_AF-A0A016UUI3-F1
#
_entry.id   AF-A0A016UUI3-F1
#
_cell.length_a   1.000
_cell.length_b   1.000
_cell.length_c   1.000
_cell.angle_alpha   90.00
_cell.angle_beta   90.00
_cell.angle_gamma   90.00
#
_symmetry.space_group_name_H-M   'P 1'
#
loop_
_entity.id
_entity.type
_entity.pdbx_description
1 polymer ?
#
loop_
_entity_poly.entity_id
_entity_poly.type
_entity_poly.pdbx_seq_one_letter_code
_entity_poly.pdbx_strand_id
1 'polypeptide(L)'
;MCPGVSGAGKGVVGQADANQGGNKKKMKRFFHKFKETIGIAERTEFSKALSEAMEDMDRYKLCLDRLADAMCTEIQQNPRFRKIEKQMELAPPENQDEYDLVAAWLRTQKDFDDYSNKKIQIDMYQKMATEHREYIRRSRRALHNIRTFIQHDYWVVGLQRTGMTLCHRLT
;
A
#
# COMPACT_ATOMS: atom_id res chain seq x y z
N MET A 1 -31.18 -7.01 -18.13
CA MET A 1 -32.38 -6.14 -18.23
C MET A 1 -32.00 -4.77 -17.71
N CYS A 2 -31.99 -3.76 -18.57
CA CYS A 2 -31.86 -2.35 -18.19
C CYS A 2 -33.26 -1.73 -18.05
N PRO A 3 -33.46 -0.86 -17.05
CA PRO A 3 -34.16 0.42 -17.26
C PRO A 3 -33.41 1.54 -16.52
N GLY A 4 -33.47 2.84 -16.82
CA GLY A 4 -34.20 3.69 -17.75
C GLY A 4 -33.81 5.14 -17.36
N VAL A 5 -33.64 6.03 -18.34
CA VAL A 5 -33.22 7.43 -18.14
C VAL A 5 -34.44 8.35 -18.12
N SER A 6 -34.55 9.26 -17.15
CA SER A 6 -34.79 10.71 -17.35
C SER A 6 -35.07 11.45 -16.04
N GLY A 7 -34.57 12.69 -15.94
CA GLY A 7 -34.92 13.65 -14.88
C GLY A 7 -33.76 14.57 -14.48
N ALA A 8 -33.65 15.74 -15.12
CA ALA A 8 -32.61 16.75 -14.89
C ALA A 8 -32.87 17.60 -13.63
N GLY A 9 -31.79 17.94 -12.90
CA GLY A 9 -31.79 18.94 -11.83
C GLY A 9 -30.39 19.25 -11.33
N LYS A 10 -29.89 20.46 -11.64
CA LYS A 10 -28.69 21.15 -11.10
C LYS A 10 -28.65 21.03 -9.56
N GLY A 11 -27.56 20.89 -8.82
CA GLY A 11 -26.12 21.01 -9.04
C GLY A 11 -25.52 21.50 -7.72
N VAL A 12 -24.68 20.71 -7.05
CA VAL A 12 -23.67 21.17 -6.07
C VAL A 12 -22.46 20.26 -6.24
N VAL A 13 -21.38 20.84 -6.76
CA VAL A 13 -20.09 20.19 -6.99
C VAL A 13 -19.34 20.17 -5.66
N GLY A 14 -19.31 19.00 -5.02
CA GLY A 14 -18.39 18.68 -3.93
C GLY A 14 -17.16 17.96 -4.51
N GLN A 15 -16.04 18.64 -4.45
CA GLN A 15 -14.72 18.28 -4.96
C GLN A 15 -14.20 16.96 -4.35
N ALA A 16 -14.13 15.90 -5.17
CA ALA A 16 -13.43 14.67 -4.84
C ALA A 16 -12.16 14.55 -5.69
N ASP A 17 -11.03 14.71 -5.01
CA ASP A 17 -9.66 14.31 -5.32
C ASP A 17 -9.28 13.99 -6.77
N ALA A 18 -8.57 14.94 -7.36
CA ALA A 18 -8.12 14.98 -8.76
C ALA A 18 -7.06 13.94 -9.15
N ASN A 19 -6.70 12.96 -8.30
CA ASN A 19 -5.61 12.01 -8.61
C ASN A 19 -6.04 10.68 -9.25
N GLN A 20 -7.34 10.36 -9.31
CA GLN A 20 -7.84 9.20 -10.08
C GLN A 20 -8.16 9.52 -11.56
N GLY A 21 -8.25 10.81 -11.92
CA GLY A 21 -8.69 11.24 -13.25
C GLY A 21 -7.63 11.12 -14.35
N GLY A 22 -6.35 11.28 -14.00
CA GLY A 22 -5.24 11.30 -14.97
C GLY A 22 -5.05 9.97 -15.71
N ASN A 23 -5.11 8.85 -14.98
CA ASN A 23 -4.90 7.52 -15.55
C ASN A 23 -6.10 7.06 -16.40
N LYS A 24 -7.34 7.32 -15.98
CA LYS A 24 -8.55 7.01 -16.78
C LYS A 24 -8.59 7.77 -18.12
N LYS A 25 -8.06 9.00 -18.15
CA LYS A 25 -8.07 9.84 -19.36
C LYS A 25 -7.00 9.41 -20.37
N LYS A 26 -5.81 9.01 -19.90
CA LYS A 26 -4.77 8.38 -20.75
C LYS A 26 -5.25 7.02 -21.29
N MET A 27 -5.97 6.25 -20.47
CA MET A 27 -6.58 4.97 -20.81
C MET A 27 -7.59 5.07 -21.95
N LYS A 28 -8.55 6.00 -21.89
CA LYS A 28 -9.52 6.19 -22.99
C LYS A 28 -8.85 6.50 -24.33
N ARG A 29 -7.76 7.28 -24.33
CA ARG A 29 -7.01 7.60 -25.55
C ARG A 29 -6.28 6.39 -26.13
N PHE A 30 -5.71 5.54 -25.28
CA PHE A 30 -5.05 4.30 -25.72
C PHE A 30 -6.04 3.30 -26.30
N PHE A 31 -7.17 3.05 -25.62
CA PHE A 31 -8.21 2.15 -26.14
C PHE A 31 -8.85 2.67 -27.44
N HIS A 32 -9.00 3.98 -27.60
CA HIS A 32 -9.53 4.58 -28.83
C HIS A 32 -8.58 4.36 -30.02
N LYS A 33 -7.27 4.58 -29.84
CA LYS A 33 -6.27 4.34 -30.89
C LYS A 33 -6.21 2.87 -31.29
N PHE A 34 -6.34 1.95 -30.35
CA PHE A 34 -6.32 0.52 -30.66
C PHE A 34 -7.56 0.04 -31.43
N LYS A 35 -8.73 0.64 -31.18
CA LYS A 35 -9.96 0.30 -31.92
C LYS A 35 -9.86 0.57 -33.43
N GLU A 36 -9.03 1.52 -33.83
CA GLU A 36 -8.83 1.89 -35.24
C GLU A 36 -7.90 0.91 -35.99
N THR A 37 -7.14 0.06 -35.29
CA THR A 37 -6.14 -0.86 -35.88
C THR A 37 -6.62 -2.32 -35.95
N ILE A 38 -7.87 -2.60 -35.56
CA ILE A 38 -8.47 -3.95 -35.52
C ILE A 38 -8.98 -4.33 -36.90
N GLY A 39 -8.07 -4.58 -37.82
CA GLY A 39 -8.41 -5.07 -39.14
C GLY A 39 -7.21 -5.80 -39.70
N ILE A 40 -7.23 -7.13 -39.58
CA ILE A 40 -6.34 -8.09 -40.24
C ILE A 40 -4.96 -8.25 -39.55
N ALA A 41 -4.74 -9.35 -38.83
CA ALA A 41 -3.59 -10.23 -39.06
C ALA A 41 -3.69 -11.58 -38.28
N GLU A 42 -2.84 -12.54 -38.68
CA GLU A 42 -2.67 -13.91 -38.17
C GLU A 42 -1.77 -14.08 -36.91
N ARG A 43 -2.36 -14.68 -35.86
CA ARG A 43 -1.74 -15.22 -34.63
C ARG A 43 -0.21 -15.41 -34.68
N THR A 44 0.52 -14.39 -34.24
CA THR A 44 1.95 -14.53 -33.88
C THR A 44 2.06 -15.11 -32.45
N GLU A 45 3.25 -15.46 -31.94
CA GLU A 45 3.50 -15.79 -30.51
C GLU A 45 4.54 -14.82 -29.92
N PHE A 46 4.50 -14.53 -28.62
CA PHE A 46 5.55 -13.71 -27.97
C PHE A 46 6.88 -14.45 -27.96
N SER A 47 7.99 -13.71 -28.02
CA SER A 47 9.31 -14.33 -27.84
C SER A 47 9.41 -14.97 -26.45
N LYS A 48 10.08 -16.13 -26.38
CA LYS A 48 10.29 -16.87 -25.14
C LYS A 48 10.91 -15.99 -24.03
N ALA A 49 11.90 -15.18 -24.39
CA ALA A 49 12.56 -14.27 -23.46
C ALA A 49 11.60 -13.22 -22.85
N LEU A 50 10.65 -12.71 -23.63
CA LEU A 50 9.66 -11.76 -23.13
C LEU A 50 8.66 -12.44 -22.18
N SER A 51 8.21 -13.64 -22.53
CA SER A 51 7.31 -14.43 -21.68
C SER A 51 7.96 -14.78 -20.34
N GLU A 52 9.22 -15.22 -20.34
CA GLU A 52 9.99 -15.51 -19.13
C GLU A 52 10.15 -14.26 -18.25
N ALA A 53 10.51 -13.12 -18.84
CA ALA A 53 10.63 -11.86 -18.10
C ALA A 53 9.29 -11.41 -17.46
N MET A 54 8.16 -11.68 -18.13
CA MET A 54 6.84 -11.41 -17.56
C MET A 54 6.52 -12.32 -16.37
N GLU A 55 6.84 -13.61 -16.48
CA GLU A 55 6.65 -14.55 -15.37
C GLU A 55 7.52 -14.19 -14.17
N ASP A 56 8.78 -13.82 -14.39
CA ASP A 56 9.69 -13.42 -13.32
C ASP A 56 9.18 -12.18 -12.58
N MET A 57 8.64 -11.21 -13.32
CA MET A 57 8.02 -10.04 -12.73
C MET A 57 6.75 -10.36 -11.93
N ASP A 58 5.90 -11.28 -12.41
CA ASP A 58 4.72 -11.75 -11.67
C ASP A 58 5.16 -12.43 -10.36
N ARG A 59 6.20 -13.28 -10.41
CA ARG A 59 6.80 -13.93 -9.21
C ARG A 59 7.39 -12.90 -8.26
N TYR A 60 8.07 -11.88 -8.77
CA TYR A 60 8.63 -10.79 -7.98
C TYR A 60 7.53 -10.03 -7.24
N LYS A 61 6.43 -9.71 -7.91
CA LYS A 61 5.27 -9.06 -7.27
C LYS A 61 4.68 -9.91 -6.14
N LEU A 62 4.50 -11.21 -6.36
CA LEU A 62 4.01 -12.12 -5.31
C LEU A 62 4.94 -12.19 -4.10
N CYS A 63 6.26 -12.16 -4.33
CA CYS A 63 7.25 -12.08 -3.25
C CYS A 63 7.10 -10.78 -2.46
N LEU A 64 6.95 -9.65 -3.15
CA LEU A 64 6.78 -8.35 -2.51
C LEU A 64 5.47 -8.21 -1.73
N ASP A 65 4.35 -8.78 -2.20
CA ASP A 65 3.11 -8.80 -1.42
C ASP A 65 3.31 -9.52 -0.07
N ARG A 66 3.89 -10.73 -0.13
CA ARG A 66 4.14 -11.55 1.08
C ARG A 66 5.10 -10.84 2.03
N LEU A 67 6.13 -10.20 1.48
CA LEU A 67 7.07 -9.40 2.26
C LEU A 67 6.37 -8.20 2.91
N ALA A 68 5.53 -7.48 2.18
CA ALA A 68 4.80 -6.33 2.71
C ALA A 68 3.87 -6.73 3.86
N ASP A 69 3.19 -7.86 3.74
CA ASP A 69 2.31 -8.39 4.80
C ASP A 69 3.10 -8.82 6.03
N ALA A 70 4.20 -9.57 5.85
CA ALA A 70 5.08 -9.96 6.96
C ALA A 70 5.73 -8.74 7.64
N MET A 71 6.14 -7.74 6.88
CA MET A 71 6.65 -6.50 7.45
C MET A 71 5.59 -5.79 8.30
N CYS A 72 4.31 -5.80 7.92
CA CYS A 72 3.27 -5.18 8.75
C CYS A 72 3.15 -5.85 10.12
N THR A 73 3.30 -7.17 10.20
CA THR A 73 3.23 -7.90 11.48
C THR A 73 4.46 -7.67 12.34
N GLU A 74 5.65 -7.63 11.75
CA GLU A 74 6.89 -7.39 12.48
C GLU A 74 7.02 -5.95 12.97
N ILE A 75 6.60 -4.97 12.15
CA ILE A 75 6.65 -3.54 12.52
C ILE A 75 5.71 -3.26 13.68
N GLN A 76 4.54 -3.91 13.70
CA GLN A 76 3.52 -3.67 14.70
C GLN A 76 2.89 -4.99 15.09
N GLN A 77 3.43 -5.62 16.13
CA GLN A 77 2.97 -6.93 16.60
C GLN A 77 1.55 -6.89 17.17
N ASN A 78 1.10 -5.74 17.67
CA ASN A 78 -0.26 -5.59 18.20
C ASN A 78 -1.28 -5.38 17.05
N PRO A 79 -2.20 -6.34 16.82
CA PRO A 79 -3.20 -6.24 15.74
C PRO A 79 -4.10 -5.01 15.85
N ARG A 80 -4.30 -4.44 17.04
CA ARG A 80 -5.16 -3.26 17.26
C ARG A 80 -4.70 -2.03 16.47
N PHE A 81 -3.38 -1.95 16.21
CA PHE A 81 -2.75 -0.85 15.50
C PHE A 81 -2.42 -1.21 14.03
N ARG A 82 -2.81 -2.39 13.54
CA ARG A 82 -2.65 -2.81 12.13
C ARG A 82 -3.92 -2.57 11.31
N LYS A 83 -4.51 -1.37 11.39
CA LYS A 83 -5.74 -1.07 10.61
C LYS A 83 -5.38 -0.82 9.14
N ILE A 84 -5.84 -1.70 8.26
CA ILE A 84 -5.48 -1.74 6.82
C ILE A 84 -6.10 -0.57 6.04
N GLU A 85 -7.22 -0.02 6.52
CA GLU A 85 -8.10 0.86 5.72
C GLU A 85 -7.74 2.35 5.73
N LYS A 86 -6.85 2.81 6.61
CA LYS A 86 -6.45 4.22 6.68
C LYS A 86 -4.93 4.36 6.81
N GLN A 87 -4.31 4.81 5.73
CA GLN A 87 -3.03 5.55 5.73
C GLN A 87 -1.78 4.85 6.32
N MET A 88 -1.76 3.52 6.47
CA MET A 88 -0.60 2.81 7.06
C MET A 88 -0.17 3.42 8.41
N GLU A 89 -1.13 3.80 9.23
CA GLU A 89 -0.85 4.20 10.61
C GLU A 89 -0.58 2.95 11.45
N LEU A 90 0.67 2.47 11.39
CA LEU A 90 1.18 1.35 12.19
C LEU A 90 1.71 1.80 13.56
N ALA A 91 1.95 3.10 13.73
CA ALA A 91 2.43 3.65 14.99
C ALA A 91 1.29 3.63 16.02
N PRO A 92 1.54 3.14 17.25
CA PRO A 92 0.61 3.35 18.34
C PRO A 92 0.36 4.85 18.54
N PRO A 93 -0.86 5.26 18.94
CA PRO A 93 -1.11 6.62 19.38
C PRO A 93 -0.17 7.04 20.52
N GLU A 94 -0.08 8.35 20.77
CA GLU A 94 0.67 8.86 21.91
C GLU A 94 0.20 8.20 23.22
N ASN A 95 1.16 7.84 24.08
CA ASN A 95 0.94 7.14 25.36
C ASN A 95 0.27 5.76 25.27
N GLN A 96 0.11 5.18 24.07
CA GLN A 96 -0.39 3.81 23.89
C GLN A 96 0.70 2.84 23.45
N ASP A 97 1.94 3.31 23.33
CA ASP A 97 3.10 2.47 23.15
C ASP A 97 3.31 1.59 24.39
N GLU A 98 3.71 0.33 24.19
CA GLU A 98 3.89 -0.62 25.28
C GLU A 98 4.89 -0.12 26.34
N TYR A 99 5.98 0.52 25.91
CA TYR A 99 7.00 1.02 26.84
C TYR A 99 6.52 2.28 27.57
N ASP A 100 5.72 3.14 26.90
CA ASP A 100 5.07 4.27 27.56
C ASP A 100 4.08 3.82 28.64
N LEU A 101 3.31 2.77 28.37
CA LEU A 101 2.36 2.21 29.32
C LEU A 101 3.07 1.66 30.57
N VAL A 102 4.20 0.96 30.38
CA VAL A 102 5.01 0.48 31.50
C VAL A 102 5.61 1.65 32.29
N ALA A 103 6.19 2.66 31.61
CA ALA A 103 6.74 3.84 32.27
C ALA A 103 5.66 4.60 33.07
N ALA A 104 4.46 4.76 32.50
CA ALA A 104 3.32 5.39 33.15
C ALA A 104 2.85 4.59 34.37
N TRP A 105 2.73 3.27 34.24
CA TRP A 105 2.35 2.40 35.35
C TRP A 105 3.36 2.49 36.49
N LEU A 106 4.67 2.37 36.21
CA LEU A 106 5.72 2.47 37.21
C LEU A 106 5.65 3.79 38.00
N ARG A 107 5.35 4.92 37.35
CA ARG A 107 5.19 6.21 38.05
C ARG A 107 4.06 6.20 39.07
N THR A 108 2.98 5.47 38.81
CA THR A 108 1.81 5.44 39.69
C THR A 108 1.98 4.54 40.91
N GLN A 109 2.91 3.58 40.85
CA GLN A 109 3.10 2.60 41.94
C GLN A 109 4.01 3.15 43.04
N LYS A 110 3.42 3.52 44.17
CA LYS A 110 4.14 4.05 45.34
C LYS A 110 4.92 2.97 46.09
N ASP A 111 4.47 1.72 46.02
CA ASP A 111 5.09 0.57 46.70
C ASP A 111 6.51 0.26 46.21
N PHE A 112 6.92 0.84 45.07
CA PHE A 112 8.25 0.70 44.50
C PHE A 112 9.13 1.95 44.70
N ASP A 113 8.70 2.95 45.46
CA ASP A 113 9.48 4.17 45.68
C ASP A 113 10.81 3.90 46.43
N ASP A 114 10.85 2.85 47.25
CA ASP A 114 12.06 2.41 47.96
C ASP A 114 13.09 1.70 47.06
N TYR A 115 12.70 1.32 45.83
CA TYR A 115 13.64 0.79 44.85
C TYR A 115 14.44 1.93 44.22
N SER A 116 15.72 2.02 44.59
CA SER A 116 16.69 3.00 44.07
C SER A 116 16.74 3.09 42.54
N ASN A 117 16.37 2.02 41.84
CA ASN A 117 16.42 1.92 40.38
C ASN A 117 15.13 2.34 39.67
N LYS A 118 14.03 2.64 40.39
CA LYS A 118 12.73 2.96 39.77
C LYS A 118 12.84 4.12 38.77
N LYS A 119 13.52 5.20 39.14
CA LYS A 119 13.73 6.35 38.26
C LYS A 119 14.53 5.99 37.00
N ILE A 120 15.53 5.12 37.14
CA ILE A 120 16.37 4.64 36.03
C ILE A 120 15.53 3.79 35.08
N GLN A 121 14.70 2.88 35.60
CA GLN A 121 13.81 2.05 34.79
C GLN A 121 12.81 2.90 34.00
N ILE A 122 12.18 3.89 34.64
CA ILE A 122 11.25 4.81 33.96
C ILE A 122 11.95 5.51 32.78
N ASP A 123 13.14 6.06 32.99
CA ASP A 123 13.92 6.72 31.92
C ASP A 123 14.27 5.76 30.78
N MET A 124 14.65 4.51 31.10
CA MET A 124 14.92 3.47 30.09
C MET A 124 13.67 3.15 29.27
N TYR A 125 12.51 2.95 29.89
CA TYR A 125 11.26 2.69 29.19
C TYR A 125 10.84 3.85 28.28
N GLN A 126 11.03 5.10 28.71
CA GLN A 126 10.76 6.26 27.85
C GLN A 126 11.68 6.34 26.63
N LYS A 127 12.97 6.00 26.81
CA LYS A 127 13.92 5.90 25.70
C LYS A 127 13.51 4.80 24.73
N MET A 128 13.14 3.62 25.25
CA MET A 128 12.64 2.53 24.41
C MET A 128 11.38 2.92 23.64
N ALA A 129 10.42 3.62 24.26
CA ALA A 129 9.22 4.11 23.58
C ALA A 129 9.57 5.06 22.41
N THR A 130 10.55 5.94 22.61
CA THR A 130 11.02 6.88 21.58
C THR A 130 11.69 6.15 20.42
N GLU A 131 12.60 5.22 20.72
CA GLU A 131 13.28 4.41 19.71
C GLU A 131 12.31 3.50 18.95
N HIS A 132 11.34 2.91 19.64
CA HIS A 132 10.33 2.06 19.02
C HIS A 132 9.47 2.84 18.03
N ARG A 133 9.03 4.06 18.38
CA ARG A 133 8.32 4.95 17.44
C ARG A 133 9.18 5.29 16.21
N GLU A 134 10.46 5.60 16.40
CA GLU A 134 11.37 5.89 15.29
C GLU A 134 11.66 4.67 14.42
N TYR A 135 11.73 3.47 15.00
CA TYR A 135 11.78 2.21 14.27
C TYR A 135 10.53 2.05 13.38
N ILE A 136 9.32 2.16 13.96
CA ILE A 136 8.07 2.03 13.20
C ILE A 136 8.00 3.06 12.06
N ARG A 137 8.40 4.30 12.33
CA ARG A 137 8.42 5.38 11.34
C ARG A 137 9.38 5.09 10.19
N ARG A 138 10.58 4.57 10.48
CA ARG A 138 11.55 4.13 9.46
C ARG A 138 10.99 2.99 8.62
N SER A 139 10.47 1.95 9.27
CA SER A 139 9.97 0.76 8.60
C SER A 139 8.74 1.05 7.73
N ARG A 140 7.86 1.98 8.16
CA ARG A 140 6.75 2.48 7.34
C ARG A 140 7.20 3.06 5.99
N ARG A 141 8.34 3.75 5.93
CA ARG A 141 8.87 4.30 4.67
C ARG A 141 9.30 3.20 3.70
N ALA A 142 9.96 2.15 4.21
CA ALA A 142 10.32 1.00 3.40
C ALA A 142 9.07 0.26 2.88
N LEU A 143 8.09 0.03 3.76
CA LEU A 143 6.81 -0.58 3.39
C LEU A 143 6.05 0.25 2.35
N HIS A 144 6.08 1.58 2.46
CA HIS A 144 5.48 2.48 1.49
C HIS A 144 6.08 2.31 0.10
N ASN A 145 7.41 2.23 -0.03
CA ASN A 145 8.06 2.03 -1.32
C ASN A 145 7.63 0.71 -1.98
N ILE A 146 7.56 -0.38 -1.21
CA ILE A 146 7.10 -1.69 -1.72
C ILE A 146 5.66 -1.59 -2.24
N ARG A 147 4.76 -0.99 -1.45
CA ARG A 147 3.35 -0.83 -1.85
C ARG A 147 3.19 0.09 -3.06
N THR A 148 3.97 1.17 -3.14
CA THR A 148 3.97 2.07 -4.29
C THR A 148 4.36 1.33 -5.57
N PHE A 149 5.40 0.51 -5.52
CA PHE A 149 5.78 -0.34 -6.66
C PHE A 149 4.65 -1.27 -7.08
N ILE A 150 4.03 -1.99 -6.14
CA ILE A 150 2.95 -2.94 -6.43
C ILE A 150 1.72 -2.24 -7.02
N GLN A 151 1.33 -1.11 -6.45
CA GLN A 151 0.08 -0.40 -6.79
C GLN A 151 0.20 0.46 -8.06
N HIS A 152 1.38 0.98 -8.35
CA HIS A 152 1.59 1.91 -9.45
C HIS A 152 2.44 1.28 -10.55
N ASP A 153 3.69 0.91 -10.25
CA ASP A 153 4.65 0.52 -11.27
C ASP A 153 4.28 -0.81 -11.90
N TYR A 154 4.05 -1.84 -11.09
CA TYR A 154 3.61 -3.15 -11.56
C TYR A 154 2.26 -3.08 -12.28
N TRP A 155 1.33 -2.22 -11.81
CA TRP A 155 0.05 -2.02 -12.47
C TRP A 155 0.20 -1.46 -13.89
N VAL A 156 1.11 -0.50 -14.08
CA VAL A 156 1.42 0.05 -15.41
C VAL A 156 1.95 -1.04 -16.34
N VAL A 157 2.85 -1.90 -15.85
CA VAL A 157 3.37 -3.00 -16.67
C VAL A 157 2.28 -4.02 -17.00
N GLY A 158 1.41 -4.36 -16.03
CA GLY A 158 0.24 -5.22 -16.27
C GLY A 158 -0.71 -4.66 -17.34
N LEU A 159 -0.90 -3.33 -17.37
CA LEU A 159 -1.70 -2.66 -18.40
C LEU A 159 -1.03 -2.76 -19.78
N GLN A 160 0.27 -2.50 -19.86
CA GLN A 160 1.02 -2.62 -21.11
C GLN A 160 1.01 -4.07 -21.62
N ARG A 161 1.21 -5.05 -20.75
CA ARG A 161 1.10 -6.48 -21.08
C ARG A 161 -0.26 -6.81 -21.66
N THR A 162 -1.35 -6.38 -21.02
CA THR A 162 -2.71 -6.59 -21.53
C THR A 162 -2.91 -5.94 -22.91
N GLY A 163 -2.35 -4.74 -23.11
CA GLY A 163 -2.34 -4.05 -24.39
C GLY A 163 -1.61 -4.84 -25.48
N MET A 164 -0.42 -5.37 -25.18
CA MET A 164 0.34 -6.20 -26.10
C MET A 164 -0.41 -7.50 -26.41
N THR A 165 -0.94 -8.20 -25.42
CA THR A 165 -1.73 -9.43 -25.64
C THR A 165 -2.96 -9.15 -26.50
N LEU A 166 -3.60 -7.99 -26.34
CA LEU A 166 -4.73 -7.60 -27.18
C LEU A 166 -4.28 -7.32 -28.62
N CYS A 167 -3.21 -6.56 -28.84
CA CYS A 167 -2.66 -6.34 -30.18
C CYS A 167 -2.32 -7.66 -30.87
N HIS A 168 -1.66 -8.53 -30.13
CA HIS A 168 -1.15 -9.83 -30.57
C HIS A 168 -2.24 -10.86 -30.89
N ARG A 169 -3.43 -10.73 -30.29
CA ARG A 169 -4.59 -11.55 -30.63
C ARG A 169 -5.38 -11.01 -31.82
N LEU A 170 -5.11 -9.77 -32.22
CA LEU A 170 -5.79 -9.05 -33.30
C LEU A 170 -4.90 -8.95 -34.55
N THR A 171 -3.61 -9.26 -34.41
CA THR A 171 -2.65 -9.57 -35.46
C THR A 171 -2.37 -11.04 -35.57
#